data_AF-A0A671KXY8-F1
#
_entry.id   AF-A0A671KXY8-F1
#
_cell.length_a   1.000
_cell.length_b   1.000
_cell.length_c   1.000
_cell.angle_alpha   90.00
_cell.angle_beta   90.00
_cell.angle_gamma   90.00
#
_symmetry.space_group_name_H-M   'P 1'
#
loop_
_entity.id
_entity.type
_entity.pdbx_description
1 polymer ?
#
loop_
_entity_poly.entity_id
_entity_poly.type
_entity_poly.pdbx_seq_one_letter_code
_entity_poly.pdbx_strand_id
1 'polypeptide(L)'
;MTESKEKALSLKSDVTTVAVRDHVRQSCILFTTRDFFQDVSKLQAQKDYLEAEEGGDLEQMREIAIKYGSAMAKYTPRTYVPCEATKEDGKEGEKAEEKDLPSLDHFLAKNMSEDNASFEQIMELVEDKDKLRHAWLYEAENEYNERHEQNLTLPSTEKQALECTKAGVETWQYKAKNALMYYPEGKSHTVNYDTLFKTPREVLYKNTRFNVDPFCKALNKSQIQQAAALNAQVTLTSASHLSASDHKPL
;
A
#
# COMPACT_ATOMS: atom_id res chain seq x y z
N MET A 1 41.67 0.65 -23.57
CA MET A 1 40.46 0.20 -24.29
C MET A 1 39.43 -0.48 -23.38
N THR A 2 39.82 -1.03 -22.21
CA THR A 2 38.94 -1.73 -21.27
C THR A 2 38.21 -0.78 -20.30
N GLU A 3 38.89 0.24 -19.79
CA GLU A 3 38.34 1.20 -18.81
C GLU A 3 37.15 2.02 -19.35
N SER A 4 37.16 2.38 -20.64
CA SER A 4 36.05 3.07 -21.29
C SER A 4 34.83 2.17 -21.49
N LYS A 5 35.02 0.85 -21.60
CA LYS A 5 33.91 -0.12 -21.69
C LYS A 5 33.25 -0.33 -20.33
N GLU A 6 34.04 -0.39 -19.25
CA GLU A 6 33.53 -0.54 -17.88
C GLU A 6 32.75 0.70 -17.42
N LYS A 7 33.27 1.92 -17.66
CA LYS A 7 32.52 3.15 -17.38
C LYS A 7 31.22 3.24 -18.20
N ALA A 8 31.24 2.84 -19.46
CA ALA A 8 30.03 2.83 -20.28
C ALA A 8 29.01 1.77 -19.84
N LEU A 9 29.44 0.66 -19.23
CA LEU A 9 28.56 -0.36 -18.65
C LEU A 9 27.95 0.11 -17.32
N SER A 10 28.74 0.75 -16.45
CA SER A 10 28.27 1.36 -15.20
C SER A 10 27.29 2.50 -15.44
N LEU A 11 27.56 3.41 -16.39
CA LEU A 11 26.61 4.46 -16.76
C LEU A 11 25.30 3.90 -17.34
N LYS A 12 25.37 2.78 -18.07
CA LYS A 12 24.16 2.12 -18.59
C LYS A 12 23.36 1.44 -17.49
N SER A 13 24.00 0.80 -16.51
CA SER A 13 23.28 0.24 -15.36
C SER A 13 22.62 1.34 -14.52
N ASP A 14 23.31 2.46 -14.30
CA ASP A 14 22.78 3.55 -13.47
C ASP A 14 21.58 4.24 -14.13
N VAL A 15 21.66 4.57 -15.42
CA VAL A 15 20.55 5.21 -16.16
C VAL A 15 19.34 4.29 -16.25
N THR A 16 19.55 2.99 -16.49
CA THR A 16 18.43 2.02 -16.58
C THR A 16 17.78 1.84 -15.21
N THR A 17 18.55 1.80 -14.13
CA THR A 17 18.05 1.65 -12.76
C THR A 17 17.31 2.91 -12.26
N VAL A 18 17.68 4.10 -12.73
CA VAL A 18 16.96 5.35 -12.42
C VAL A 18 15.63 5.41 -13.19
N ALA A 19 15.63 5.09 -14.48
CA ALA A 19 14.40 5.10 -15.29
C ALA A 19 13.34 4.09 -14.79
N VAL A 20 13.79 2.91 -14.32
CA VAL A 20 12.90 1.92 -13.69
C VAL A 20 12.34 2.44 -12.36
N ARG A 21 13.17 3.08 -11.52
CA ARG A 21 12.71 3.69 -10.25
C ARG A 21 11.69 4.81 -10.45
N ASP A 22 11.90 5.67 -11.44
CA ASP A 22 10.96 6.76 -11.74
C ASP A 22 9.61 6.23 -12.22
N HIS A 23 9.61 5.18 -13.04
CA HIS A 23 8.39 4.53 -13.50
C HIS A 23 7.61 3.89 -12.34
N VAL A 24 8.30 3.21 -11.42
CA VAL A 24 7.67 2.63 -10.22
C VAL A 24 7.07 3.71 -9.34
N ARG A 25 7.80 4.81 -9.11
CA ARG A 25 7.32 5.94 -8.32
C ARG A 25 6.06 6.58 -8.92
N GLN A 26 6.07 6.85 -10.22
CA GLN A 26 4.91 7.42 -10.92
C GLN A 26 3.71 6.48 -10.88
N SER A 27 3.95 5.18 -11.05
CA SER A 27 2.91 4.16 -10.95
C SER A 27 2.31 4.10 -9.53
N CYS A 28 3.13 4.08 -8.48
CA CYS A 28 2.66 4.11 -7.08
C CYS A 28 1.79 5.34 -6.79
N ILE A 29 2.21 6.52 -7.29
CA ILE A 29 1.42 7.75 -7.12
C ILE A 29 0.07 7.62 -7.80
N LEU A 30 0.04 7.15 -9.05
CA LEU A 30 -1.21 6.92 -9.79
C LEU A 30 -2.16 5.96 -9.08
N PHE A 31 -1.64 4.82 -8.61
CA PHE A 31 -2.44 3.82 -7.91
C PHE A 31 -2.96 4.34 -6.56
N THR A 32 -2.13 5.07 -5.81
CA THR A 32 -2.53 5.65 -4.52
C THR A 32 -3.59 6.73 -4.69
N THR A 33 -3.45 7.63 -5.66
CA THR A 33 -4.44 8.68 -5.91
C THR A 33 -5.77 8.11 -6.40
N ARG A 34 -5.74 7.11 -7.27
CA ARG A 34 -6.93 6.38 -7.72
C ARG A 34 -7.69 5.73 -6.55
N ASP A 35 -6.97 4.99 -5.71
CA ASP A 35 -7.60 4.11 -4.71
C ASP A 35 -8.03 4.85 -3.43
N PHE A 36 -7.26 5.84 -2.98
CA PHE A 36 -7.52 6.54 -1.71
C PHE A 36 -8.08 7.94 -1.87
N PHE A 37 -7.90 8.58 -3.03
CA PHE A 37 -8.13 10.00 -3.22
C PHE A 37 -9.09 10.29 -4.38
N GLN A 38 -10.28 9.68 -4.33
CA GLN A 38 -11.31 9.82 -5.38
C GLN A 38 -11.75 11.28 -5.63
N ASP A 39 -11.65 12.15 -4.61
CA ASP A 39 -12.08 13.55 -4.69
C ASP A 39 -10.94 14.55 -4.96
N VAL A 40 -9.68 14.11 -5.10
CA VAL A 40 -8.56 15.04 -5.33
C VAL A 40 -8.72 15.84 -6.62
N SER A 41 -9.24 15.23 -7.68
CA SER A 41 -9.52 15.93 -8.94
C SER A 41 -10.59 17.03 -8.77
N LYS A 42 -11.61 16.79 -7.94
CA LYS A 42 -12.66 17.77 -7.64
C LYS A 42 -12.14 18.91 -6.77
N LEU A 43 -11.34 18.59 -5.75
CA LEU A 43 -10.73 19.59 -4.86
C LEU A 43 -9.73 20.46 -5.62
N GLN A 44 -8.95 19.86 -6.52
CA GLN A 44 -8.02 20.58 -7.38
C GLN A 44 -8.78 21.49 -8.35
N ALA A 45 -9.87 21.01 -8.96
CA ALA A 45 -10.74 21.84 -9.78
C ALA A 45 -11.34 23.04 -9.02
N GLN A 46 -11.77 22.84 -7.76
CA GLN A 46 -12.26 23.94 -6.93
C GLN A 46 -11.16 24.96 -6.62
N LYS A 47 -9.96 24.48 -6.29
CA LYS A 47 -8.80 25.34 -6.04
C LYS A 47 -8.43 26.14 -7.28
N ASP A 48 -8.34 25.49 -8.44
CA ASP A 48 -8.00 26.11 -9.72
C ASP A 48 -9.08 27.12 -10.16
N TYR A 49 -10.36 26.87 -9.84
CA TYR A 49 -11.45 27.83 -10.10
C TYR A 49 -11.29 29.12 -9.28
N LEU A 50 -10.96 29.00 -7.98
CA LEU A 50 -10.72 30.17 -7.11
C LEU A 50 -9.47 30.94 -7.53
N GLU A 51 -8.41 30.23 -7.94
CA GLU A 51 -7.18 30.85 -8.45
C GLU A 51 -7.43 31.60 -9.77
N ALA A 52 -8.26 31.05 -10.66
CA ALA A 52 -8.69 31.72 -11.89
C ALA A 52 -9.60 32.94 -11.62
N GLU A 53 -10.43 32.90 -10.57
CA GLU A 53 -11.24 34.06 -10.14
C GLU A 53 -10.34 35.19 -9.61
N GLU A 54 -9.33 34.86 -8.81
CA GLU A 54 -8.35 35.84 -8.30
C GLU A 54 -7.46 36.39 -9.43
N GLY A 55 -7.11 35.56 -10.42
CA GLY A 55 -6.38 35.95 -11.62
C GLY A 55 -7.21 36.68 -12.69
N GLY A 56 -8.55 36.64 -12.58
CA GLY A 56 -9.47 37.23 -13.57
C GLY A 56 -9.56 36.48 -14.91
N ASP A 57 -9.07 35.25 -14.99
CA ASP A 57 -9.04 34.44 -16.22
C ASP A 57 -10.37 33.68 -16.41
N LEU A 58 -11.34 34.38 -17.03
CA LEU A 58 -12.69 33.87 -17.30
C LEU A 58 -12.72 32.60 -18.18
N GLU A 59 -11.69 32.44 -19.03
CA GLU A 59 -11.57 31.30 -19.95
C GLU A 59 -11.24 30.02 -19.18
N GLN A 60 -10.31 30.09 -18.21
CA GLN A 60 -10.00 28.98 -17.31
C GLN A 60 -11.20 28.63 -16.41
N MET A 61 -11.90 29.63 -15.86
CA MET A 61 -13.11 29.41 -15.06
C MET A 61 -14.18 28.63 -15.85
N ARG A 62 -14.35 28.97 -17.14
CA ARG A 62 -15.32 28.30 -18.02
C ARG A 62 -14.90 26.87 -18.32
N GLU A 63 -13.63 26.62 -18.63
CA GLU A 63 -13.12 25.27 -18.88
C GLU A 63 -13.27 24.36 -17.66
N ILE A 64 -12.93 24.87 -16.48
CA ILE A 64 -13.07 24.14 -15.21
C ILE A 64 -14.55 23.85 -14.91
N ALA A 65 -15.43 24.83 -15.13
CA ALA A 65 -16.87 24.65 -14.96
C ALA A 65 -17.47 23.63 -15.95
N ILE A 66 -16.96 23.54 -17.18
CA ILE A 66 -17.41 22.51 -18.13
C ILE A 66 -16.91 21.13 -17.69
N LYS A 67 -15.65 21.03 -17.27
CA LYS A 67 -15.00 19.76 -16.89
C LYS A 67 -15.53 19.17 -15.58
N TYR A 68 -15.90 20.02 -14.61
CA TYR A 68 -16.31 19.59 -13.26
C TYR A 68 -17.70 20.09 -12.82
N GLY A 69 -18.41 20.87 -13.65
CA GLY A 69 -19.71 21.48 -13.29
C GLY A 69 -20.82 20.50 -12.97
N SER A 70 -20.81 19.30 -13.57
CA SER A 70 -21.75 18.22 -13.23
C SER A 70 -21.55 17.68 -11.80
N ALA A 71 -20.32 17.72 -11.28
CA ALA A 71 -20.02 17.33 -9.90
C ALA A 71 -20.30 18.47 -8.90
N MET A 72 -20.10 19.73 -9.30
CA MET A 72 -20.34 20.91 -8.46
C MET A 72 -21.83 21.24 -8.28
N ALA A 73 -22.70 20.89 -9.23
CA ALA A 73 -24.15 21.15 -9.14
C ALA A 73 -24.87 20.41 -8.00
N LYS A 74 -24.23 19.40 -7.38
CA LYS A 74 -24.84 18.52 -6.36
C LYS A 74 -24.79 19.06 -4.93
N TYR A 75 -24.11 20.18 -4.69
CA TYR A 75 -23.87 20.72 -3.33
C TYR A 75 -24.82 21.85 -2.92
N THR A 76 -25.92 22.09 -3.62
CA THR A 76 -27.02 22.89 -3.05
C THR A 76 -27.85 21.98 -2.14
N PRO A 77 -27.92 22.22 -0.81
CA PRO A 77 -28.71 21.40 0.09
C PRO A 77 -30.19 21.75 -0.12
N ARG A 78 -30.82 21.11 -1.11
CA ARG A 78 -32.25 21.20 -1.36
C ARG A 78 -32.92 19.96 -0.79
N THR A 79 -33.47 20.15 0.41
CA THR A 79 -34.60 19.46 1.05
C THR A 79 -34.68 17.94 0.91
N TYR A 80 -34.57 17.24 2.04
CA TYR A 80 -34.92 15.83 2.21
C TYR A 80 -36.26 15.48 1.55
N VAL A 81 -36.23 14.70 0.48
CA VAL A 81 -37.39 13.93 0.00
C VAL A 81 -36.89 12.51 -0.33
N PRO A 82 -37.46 11.45 0.27
CA PRO A 82 -37.02 10.07 0.07
C PRO A 82 -37.18 9.58 -1.38
N CYS A 83 -36.26 8.70 -1.78
CA CYS A 83 -36.09 8.09 -3.09
C CYS A 83 -37.38 7.55 -3.71
N GLU A 84 -37.72 8.02 -4.91
CA GLU A 84 -38.44 7.24 -5.90
C GLU A 84 -37.57 7.12 -7.16
N ALA A 85 -37.42 5.87 -7.60
CA ALA A 85 -36.62 5.48 -8.73
C ALA A 85 -37.29 5.94 -10.03
N THR A 86 -36.78 7.00 -10.64
CA THR A 86 -36.99 7.29 -12.06
C THR A 86 -35.68 7.08 -12.80
N LYS A 87 -35.68 6.06 -13.65
CA LYS A 87 -34.67 5.85 -14.69
C LYS A 87 -34.75 7.02 -15.66
N GLU A 88 -33.65 7.72 -15.88
CA GLU A 88 -33.47 8.55 -17.06
C GLU A 88 -32.07 8.34 -17.63
N ASP A 89 -32.06 7.90 -18.88
CA ASP A 89 -30.92 7.63 -19.74
C ASP A 89 -30.30 8.94 -20.24
N GLY A 90 -28.97 9.01 -20.31
CA GLY A 90 -28.29 10.19 -20.82
C GLY A 90 -26.76 10.14 -20.89
N LYS A 91 -26.26 9.53 -21.97
CA LYS A 91 -25.01 9.81 -22.72
C LYS A 91 -23.62 9.57 -22.11
N GLU A 92 -23.01 8.50 -22.65
CA GLU A 92 -21.66 8.47 -23.26
C GLU A 92 -20.55 9.23 -22.54
N GLY A 93 -19.98 8.56 -21.52
CA GLY A 93 -18.54 8.63 -21.29
C GLY A 93 -17.88 7.50 -22.06
N GLU A 94 -16.97 7.83 -22.97
CA GLU A 94 -16.05 6.88 -23.59
C GLU A 94 -15.46 5.97 -22.49
N LYS A 95 -15.84 4.69 -22.51
CA LYS A 95 -15.08 3.68 -21.78
C LYS A 95 -13.77 3.50 -22.53
N ALA A 96 -12.80 4.36 -22.22
CA ALA A 96 -11.41 3.98 -22.32
C ALA A 96 -11.30 2.62 -21.62
N GLU A 97 -10.73 1.63 -22.32
CA GLU A 97 -10.40 0.34 -21.75
C GLU A 97 -9.52 0.57 -20.53
N GLU A 98 -10.14 0.69 -19.35
CA GLU A 98 -9.46 0.53 -18.08
C GLU A 98 -9.17 -0.97 -18.00
N LYS A 99 -8.14 -1.39 -18.75
CA LYS A 99 -7.48 -2.68 -18.60
C LYS A 99 -7.37 -2.89 -17.11
N ASP A 100 -8.06 -3.87 -16.53
CA ASP A 100 -8.13 -4.12 -15.09
C ASP A 100 -6.77 -3.86 -14.44
N LEU A 101 -6.53 -2.62 -14.02
CA LEU A 101 -5.20 -2.20 -13.63
C LEU A 101 -5.05 -2.78 -12.24
N PRO A 102 -4.04 -3.65 -12.00
CA PRO A 102 -3.92 -4.36 -10.74
C PRO A 102 -4.08 -3.40 -9.55
N SER A 103 -4.78 -3.86 -8.51
CA SER A 103 -4.89 -3.13 -7.23
C SER A 103 -3.52 -2.63 -6.80
N LEU A 104 -3.45 -1.46 -6.15
CA LEU A 104 -2.21 -0.93 -5.58
C LEU A 104 -1.42 -2.01 -4.84
N ASP A 105 -2.11 -2.88 -4.10
CA ASP A 105 -1.52 -3.95 -3.31
C ASP A 105 -0.75 -4.98 -4.18
N HIS A 106 -1.27 -5.34 -5.36
CA HIS A 106 -0.58 -6.23 -6.30
C HIS A 106 0.64 -5.55 -6.93
N PHE A 107 0.54 -4.24 -7.22
CA PHE A 107 1.65 -3.47 -7.73
C PHE A 107 2.76 -3.32 -6.67
N LEU A 108 2.40 -3.05 -5.42
CA LEU A 108 3.33 -2.96 -4.30
C LEU A 108 4.03 -4.29 -4.03
N ALA A 109 3.31 -5.41 -4.03
CA ALA A 109 3.91 -6.73 -3.81
C ALA A 109 5.00 -7.09 -4.85
N LYS A 110 4.86 -6.61 -6.09
CA LYS A 110 5.83 -6.86 -7.17
C LYS A 110 7.03 -5.90 -7.16
N ASN A 111 6.83 -4.66 -6.72
CA ASN A 111 7.85 -3.60 -6.83
C ASN A 111 8.53 -3.23 -5.50
N MET A 112 7.95 -3.59 -4.34
CA MET A 112 8.50 -3.28 -3.01
C MET A 112 9.35 -4.42 -2.42
N SER A 113 9.31 -5.63 -3.02
CA SER A 113 9.95 -6.81 -2.44
C SER A 113 11.48 -6.74 -2.41
N GLU A 114 12.10 -6.00 -3.33
CA GLU A 114 13.55 -5.82 -3.38
C GLU A 114 14.02 -4.76 -2.36
N ASP A 115 13.30 -3.64 -2.25
CA ASP A 115 13.63 -2.58 -1.30
C ASP A 115 13.47 -3.04 0.17
N ASN A 116 12.46 -3.86 0.48
CA ASN A 116 12.24 -4.40 1.82
C ASN A 116 13.42 -5.24 2.34
N ALA A 117 13.99 -6.11 1.49
CA ALA A 117 15.14 -6.93 1.87
C ALA A 117 16.40 -6.07 2.12
N SER A 118 16.60 -5.03 1.31
CA SER A 118 17.71 -4.10 1.50
C SER A 118 17.61 -3.31 2.82
N PHE A 119 16.40 -2.97 3.25
CA PHE A 119 16.16 -2.28 4.51
C PHE A 119 16.45 -3.16 5.72
N GLU A 120 16.04 -4.43 5.69
CA GLU A 120 16.36 -5.40 6.74
C GLU A 120 17.87 -5.56 6.91
N GLN A 121 18.59 -5.68 5.79
CA GLN A 121 20.05 -5.77 5.81
C GLN A 121 20.69 -4.50 6.40
N ILE A 122 20.18 -3.31 6.07
CA ILE A 122 20.70 -2.05 6.64
C ILE A 122 20.43 -2.01 8.15
N MET A 123 19.27 -2.47 8.61
CA MET A 123 18.93 -2.49 10.03
C MET A 123 19.85 -3.44 10.80
N GLU A 124 20.08 -4.65 10.28
CA GLU A 124 21.00 -5.63 10.85
C GLU A 124 22.42 -5.05 10.95
N LEU A 125 22.92 -4.40 9.89
CA LEU A 125 24.23 -3.74 9.92
C LEU A 125 24.31 -2.61 10.94
N VAL A 126 23.24 -1.87 11.17
CA VAL A 126 23.18 -0.83 12.21
C VAL A 126 23.24 -1.46 13.59
N GLU A 127 22.47 -2.51 13.83
CA GLU A 127 22.48 -3.26 15.08
C GLU A 127 23.86 -3.86 15.37
N ASP A 128 24.50 -4.46 14.37
CA ASP A 128 25.84 -5.04 14.52
C ASP A 128 26.89 -3.97 14.80
N LYS A 129 26.81 -2.82 14.13
CA LYS A 129 27.70 -1.68 14.44
C LYS A 129 27.46 -1.13 15.84
N ASP A 130 26.23 -1.15 16.32
CA ASP A 130 25.90 -0.73 17.69
C ASP A 130 26.37 -1.74 18.73
N LYS A 131 26.25 -3.05 18.45
CA LYS A 131 26.81 -4.14 19.26
C LYS A 131 28.32 -4.03 19.35
N LEU A 132 29.00 -3.78 18.23
CA LEU A 132 30.46 -3.61 18.19
C LEU A 132 30.92 -2.38 19.00
N ARG A 133 30.19 -1.26 18.93
CA ARG A 133 30.51 -0.07 19.72
C ARG A 133 30.29 -0.28 21.21
N HIS A 134 29.26 -1.02 21.58
CA HIS A 134 28.88 -1.29 22.97
C HIS A 134 29.26 -2.71 23.40
N ALA A 135 30.32 -3.29 22.81
CA ALA A 135 30.71 -4.68 23.05
C ALA A 135 30.87 -4.98 24.54
N TRP A 136 31.48 -4.06 25.29
CA TRP A 136 31.69 -4.16 26.74
C TRP A 136 30.38 -4.33 27.53
N LEU A 137 29.27 -3.75 27.07
CA LEU A 137 27.98 -3.80 27.75
C LEU A 137 27.35 -5.18 27.59
N TYR A 138 27.44 -5.75 26.38
CA TYR A 138 26.91 -7.08 26.07
C TYR A 138 27.81 -8.20 26.61
N GLU A 139 29.12 -7.99 26.67
CA GLU A 139 30.06 -8.93 27.29
C GLU A 139 29.79 -9.06 28.79
N ALA A 140 29.54 -7.95 29.50
CA ALA A 140 29.14 -7.97 30.90
C ALA A 140 27.79 -8.68 31.13
N GLU A 141 26.84 -8.55 30.20
CA GLU A 141 25.58 -9.29 30.23
C GLU A 141 25.77 -10.79 30.07
N ASN A 142 26.63 -11.17 29.12
CA ASN A 142 26.93 -12.58 28.86
C ASN A 142 27.67 -13.22 30.04
N GLU A 143 28.67 -12.54 30.61
CA GLU A 143 29.38 -13.02 31.81
C GLU A 143 28.44 -13.18 33.01
N TYR A 144 27.51 -12.24 33.21
CA TYR A 144 26.52 -12.37 34.28
C TYR A 144 25.63 -13.59 34.06
N ASN A 145 25.12 -13.78 32.83
CA ASN A 145 24.28 -14.91 32.49
C ASN A 145 25.00 -16.25 32.67
N GLU A 146 26.26 -16.36 32.24
CA GLU A 146 27.07 -17.57 32.46
C GLU A 146 27.25 -17.88 33.94
N ARG A 147 27.55 -16.86 34.77
CA ARG A 147 27.67 -17.04 36.23
C ARG A 147 26.32 -17.39 36.86
N HIS A 148 25.24 -16.78 36.39
CA HIS A 148 23.89 -17.05 36.86
C HIS A 148 23.47 -18.48 36.54
N GLU A 149 23.75 -18.95 35.32
CA GLU A 149 23.53 -20.34 34.91
C GLU A 149 24.36 -21.31 35.75
N GLN A 150 25.65 -21.04 35.95
CA GLN A 150 26.51 -21.86 36.82
C GLN A 150 25.96 -21.93 38.26
N ASN A 151 25.45 -20.83 38.80
CA ASN A 151 24.82 -20.78 40.12
C ASN A 151 23.48 -21.53 40.20
N LEU A 152 22.71 -21.54 39.10
CA LEU A 152 21.47 -22.32 38.98
C LEU A 152 21.72 -23.82 38.86
N THR A 153 22.83 -24.22 38.23
CA THR A 153 23.20 -25.62 38.15
C THR A 153 23.60 -26.17 39.51
N LEU A 154 23.15 -27.39 39.82
CA LEU A 154 23.64 -28.11 41.00
C LEU A 154 25.04 -28.64 40.69
N PRO A 155 26.10 -28.19 41.40
CA PRO A 155 27.43 -28.75 41.21
C PRO A 155 27.46 -30.22 41.63
N SER A 156 28.40 -30.99 41.07
CA SER A 156 28.65 -32.40 41.46
C SER A 156 28.88 -32.51 42.98
N THR A 157 28.39 -33.60 43.59
CA THR A 157 28.45 -33.88 45.03
C THR A 157 29.85 -33.67 45.65
N GLU A 158 30.91 -33.98 44.89
CA GLU A 158 32.30 -33.83 45.32
C GLU A 158 32.74 -32.37 45.43
N LYS A 159 32.26 -31.49 44.53
CA LYS A 159 32.54 -30.04 44.56
C LYS A 159 31.72 -29.34 45.64
N GLN A 160 30.49 -29.79 45.85
CA GLN A 160 29.59 -29.25 46.86
C GLN A 160 30.09 -29.46 48.30
N ALA A 161 30.90 -30.51 48.54
CA ALA A 161 31.49 -30.80 49.84
C ALA A 161 32.70 -29.91 50.19
N LEU A 162 33.35 -29.30 49.18
CA LEU A 162 34.57 -28.50 49.34
C LEU A 162 34.27 -26.99 49.38
N GLU A 163 33.25 -26.52 48.66
CA GLU A 163 32.87 -25.10 48.62
C GLU A 163 31.75 -24.78 49.62
N CYS A 164 32.07 -24.01 50.66
CA CYS A 164 31.06 -23.31 51.46
C CYS A 164 30.45 -22.19 50.59
N THR A 165 29.44 -22.50 49.80
CA THR A 165 28.81 -21.55 48.88
C THR A 165 28.07 -20.46 49.65
N LYS A 166 28.18 -19.21 49.16
CA LYS A 166 27.44 -18.07 49.71
C LYS A 166 25.94 -18.30 49.47
N ALA A 167 25.19 -18.45 50.56
CA ALA A 167 23.74 -18.57 50.51
C ALA A 167 23.11 -17.23 50.10
N GLY A 168 22.71 -17.12 48.84
CA GLY A 168 21.96 -15.99 48.32
C GLY A 168 21.37 -16.35 46.96
N VAL A 169 20.04 -16.44 46.88
CA VAL A 169 19.34 -16.67 45.60
C VAL A 169 19.29 -15.34 44.86
N GLU A 170 20.12 -15.17 43.83
CA GLU A 170 19.97 -14.06 42.90
C GLU A 170 18.74 -14.32 42.00
N THR A 171 17.65 -13.59 42.25
CA THR A 171 16.39 -13.71 41.48
C THR A 171 16.29 -12.70 40.35
N TRP A 172 17.27 -11.80 40.18
CA TRP A 172 17.22 -10.71 39.22
C TRP A 172 17.96 -11.09 37.94
N GLN A 173 17.32 -10.86 36.79
CA GLN A 173 17.98 -11.00 35.49
C GLN A 173 18.69 -9.69 35.16
N TYR A 174 20.00 -9.73 34.96
CA TYR A 174 20.73 -8.60 34.41
C TYR A 174 20.40 -8.45 32.93
N LYS A 175 20.12 -7.22 32.50
CA LYS A 175 20.02 -6.86 31.09
C LYS A 175 20.83 -5.61 30.82
N ALA A 176 21.60 -5.61 29.74
CA ALA A 176 22.44 -4.49 29.31
C ALA A 176 21.62 -3.19 29.14
N LYS A 177 20.42 -3.30 28.56
CA LYS A 177 19.49 -2.19 28.36
C LYS A 177 18.22 -2.40 29.18
N ASN A 178 17.98 -1.52 30.14
CA ASN A 178 16.78 -1.54 30.98
C ASN A 178 15.71 -0.58 30.45
N ALA A 179 14.44 -1.00 30.44
CA ALA A 179 13.28 -0.21 30.02
C ALA A 179 13.01 1.05 30.87
N LEU A 180 13.57 1.15 32.08
CA LEU A 180 13.49 2.35 32.92
C LEU A 180 14.40 3.47 32.39
N MET A 181 15.59 3.12 31.89
CA MET A 181 16.60 4.09 31.42
C MET A 181 16.56 4.30 29.91
N TYR A 182 16.17 3.27 29.16
CA TYR A 182 16.09 3.29 27.71
C TYR A 182 14.63 3.17 27.29
N TYR A 183 14.29 3.82 26.17
CA TYR A 183 12.99 3.62 25.56
C TYR A 183 12.76 2.12 25.34
N PRO A 184 11.58 1.60 25.72
CA PRO A 184 11.28 0.20 25.49
C PRO A 184 11.47 -0.06 24.00
N GLU A 185 12.23 -1.11 23.68
CA GLU A 185 12.41 -1.51 22.30
C GLU A 185 11.01 -1.66 21.70
N GLY A 186 10.73 -0.84 20.67
CA GLY A 186 9.45 -0.90 19.99
C GLY A 186 9.22 -2.35 19.53
N LYS A 187 7.95 -2.77 19.40
CA LYS A 187 7.63 -4.09 18.85
C LYS A 187 8.53 -4.33 17.65
N SER A 188 9.44 -5.31 17.77
CA SER A 188 10.38 -5.60 16.71
C SER A 188 9.58 -5.73 15.43
N HIS A 189 10.12 -5.20 14.33
CA HIS A 189 9.45 -5.28 13.02
C HIS A 189 9.23 -6.74 12.55
N THR A 190 9.66 -7.72 13.35
CA THR A 190 9.36 -9.15 13.31
C THR A 190 7.88 -9.52 13.54
N VAL A 191 6.98 -8.58 13.86
CA VAL A 191 5.56 -8.85 13.59
C VAL A 191 5.48 -9.00 12.08
N ASN A 192 5.22 -10.22 11.61
CA ASN A 192 5.41 -10.70 10.25
C ASN A 192 4.52 -9.92 9.25
N TYR A 193 4.85 -8.65 8.97
CA TYR A 193 4.14 -7.74 8.08
C TYR A 193 4.06 -8.34 6.67
N ASP A 194 5.08 -9.07 6.29
CA ASP A 194 5.13 -9.86 5.07
C ASP A 194 3.93 -10.79 4.91
N THR A 195 3.48 -11.45 5.98
CA THR A 195 2.28 -12.32 5.91
C THR A 195 0.97 -11.52 5.88
N LEU A 196 0.96 -10.34 6.51
CA LEU A 196 -0.22 -9.46 6.57
C LEU A 196 -0.52 -8.77 5.23
N PHE A 197 0.50 -8.50 4.41
CA PHE A 197 0.35 -7.86 3.10
C PHE A 197 0.29 -8.85 1.93
N LYS A 198 0.73 -10.10 2.11
CA LYS A 198 0.66 -11.14 1.05
C LYS A 198 -0.71 -11.80 0.96
N THR A 199 -1.50 -11.77 2.04
CA THR A 199 -2.86 -12.33 2.04
C THR A 199 -3.86 -11.25 1.63
N PRO A 200 -4.73 -11.51 0.64
CA PRO A 200 -5.77 -10.55 0.29
C PRO A 200 -6.65 -10.30 1.51
N ARG A 201 -7.01 -9.03 1.77
CA ARG A 201 -7.84 -8.67 2.92
C ARG A 201 -9.21 -9.33 2.80
N GLU A 202 -9.49 -10.29 3.68
CA GLU A 202 -10.79 -10.97 3.76
C GLU A 202 -11.63 -10.39 4.90
N VAL A 203 -12.92 -10.16 4.63
CA VAL A 203 -13.87 -9.75 5.67
C VAL A 203 -14.24 -10.96 6.51
N LEU A 204 -13.83 -10.95 7.79
CA LEU A 204 -14.30 -11.94 8.76
C LEU A 204 -15.76 -11.63 9.13
N TYR A 205 -16.70 -12.29 8.46
CA TYR A 205 -18.15 -12.07 8.62
C TYR A 205 -18.66 -12.25 10.06
N LYS A 206 -18.00 -13.10 10.87
CA LYS A 206 -18.28 -13.26 12.31
C LYS A 206 -18.18 -11.95 13.10
N ASN A 207 -17.38 -10.99 12.62
CA ASN A 207 -17.19 -9.67 13.23
C ASN A 207 -18.14 -8.61 12.64
N THR A 208 -19.00 -9.00 11.71
CA THR A 208 -20.00 -8.14 11.07
C THR A 208 -21.41 -8.61 11.42
N ARG A 209 -22.42 -7.80 11.13
CA ARG A 209 -23.83 -8.20 11.30
C ARG A 209 -24.32 -9.17 10.21
N PHE A 210 -23.48 -9.47 9.22
CA PHE A 210 -23.81 -10.33 8.09
C PHE A 210 -23.23 -11.72 8.31
N ASN A 211 -24.06 -12.76 8.19
CA ASN A 211 -23.62 -14.16 8.29
C ASN A 211 -23.06 -14.71 6.97
N VAL A 212 -23.40 -14.07 5.85
CA VAL A 212 -23.03 -14.44 4.48
C VAL A 212 -22.78 -13.14 3.70
N ASP A 213 -21.94 -13.18 2.67
CA ASP A 213 -21.73 -12.05 1.76
C ASP A 213 -23.09 -11.59 1.17
N PRO A 214 -23.56 -10.38 1.50
CA PRO A 214 -24.84 -9.88 0.99
C PRO A 214 -24.81 -9.66 -0.52
N PHE A 215 -23.62 -9.60 -1.13
CA PHE A 215 -23.44 -9.46 -2.56
C PHE A 215 -23.04 -10.81 -3.15
N CYS A 216 -24.02 -11.58 -3.63
CA CYS A 216 -23.76 -12.86 -4.29
C CYS A 216 -22.95 -12.64 -5.59
N LYS A 217 -21.63 -12.84 -5.52
CA LYS A 217 -20.69 -12.64 -6.64
C LYS A 217 -21.09 -13.40 -7.91
N ALA A 218 -21.71 -14.57 -7.79
CA ALA A 218 -22.18 -15.38 -8.90
C ALA A 218 -23.36 -14.73 -9.67
N LEU A 219 -24.33 -14.16 -8.94
CA LEU A 219 -25.48 -13.47 -9.54
C LEU A 219 -25.02 -12.16 -10.19
N ASN A 220 -24.17 -11.40 -9.50
CA ASN A 220 -23.56 -10.19 -10.06
C ASN A 220 -22.77 -10.49 -11.34
N LYS A 221 -21.98 -11.56 -11.39
CA LYS A 221 -21.22 -11.93 -12.60
C LYS A 221 -22.14 -12.25 -13.78
N SER A 222 -23.22 -13.01 -13.56
CA SER A 222 -24.19 -13.35 -14.62
C SER A 222 -24.96 -12.12 -15.12
N GLN A 223 -25.39 -11.22 -14.21
CA GLN A 223 -26.11 -10.00 -14.56
C GLN A 223 -25.19 -9.00 -15.29
N ILE A 224 -23.94 -8.87 -14.85
CA ILE A 224 -22.93 -8.04 -15.52
C ILE A 224 -22.63 -8.60 -16.93
N GLN A 225 -22.49 -9.91 -17.08
CA GLN A 225 -22.29 -10.55 -18.38
C GLN A 225 -23.50 -10.35 -19.31
N GLN A 226 -24.72 -10.51 -18.79
CA GLN A 226 -25.94 -10.29 -19.56
C GLN A 226 -26.09 -8.83 -19.98
N ALA A 227 -25.83 -7.89 -19.07
CA ALA A 227 -25.86 -6.46 -19.37
C ALA A 227 -24.76 -6.07 -20.39
N ALA A 228 -23.55 -6.62 -20.27
CA ALA A 228 -22.47 -6.40 -21.23
C ALA A 228 -22.81 -6.96 -22.62
N ALA A 229 -23.41 -8.15 -22.68
CA ALA A 229 -23.86 -8.75 -23.93
C ALA A 229 -24.96 -7.92 -24.60
N LEU A 230 -25.94 -7.44 -23.83
CA LEU A 230 -26.98 -6.55 -24.35
C LEU A 230 -26.41 -5.22 -24.85
N ASN A 231 -25.50 -4.60 -24.09
CA ASN A 231 -24.85 -3.37 -24.51
C ASN A 231 -24.00 -3.57 -25.78
N ALA A 232 -23.32 -4.70 -25.92
CA ALA A 232 -22.60 -5.05 -27.15
C ALA A 232 -23.54 -5.28 -28.34
N GLN A 233 -24.73 -5.83 -28.12
CA GLN A 233 -25.75 -5.93 -29.18
C GLN A 233 -26.28 -4.55 -29.59
N VAL A 234 -26.47 -3.65 -28.64
CA VAL A 234 -26.90 -2.26 -28.90
C VAL A 234 -25.84 -1.51 -29.72
N THR A 235 -24.55 -1.69 -29.45
CA THR A 235 -23.48 -1.07 -30.25
C THR A 235 -23.35 -1.66 -31.65
N LEU A 236 -23.53 -2.98 -31.80
CA LEU A 236 -23.51 -3.62 -33.13
C LEU A 236 -24.72 -3.23 -33.99
N THR A 237 -25.90 -3.12 -33.37
CA THR A 237 -27.11 -2.70 -34.08
C THR A 237 -27.07 -1.22 -34.46
N SER A 238 -26.56 -0.35 -33.60
CA SER A 238 -26.35 1.06 -33.96
C SER A 238 -25.31 1.24 -35.07
N ALA A 239 -24.22 0.46 -35.07
CA ALA A 239 -23.24 0.45 -36.16
C ALA A 239 -23.82 -0.05 -37.49
N SER A 240 -24.70 -1.05 -37.46
CA SER A 240 -25.38 -1.54 -38.68
C SER A 240 -26.41 -0.56 -39.26
N HIS A 241 -27.06 0.24 -38.41
CA HIS A 241 -27.99 1.29 -38.85
C HIS A 241 -27.25 2.46 -39.54
N LEU A 242 -26.00 2.74 -39.15
CA LEU A 242 -25.15 3.73 -39.80
C LEU A 242 -24.67 3.28 -41.19
N SER A 243 -24.42 1.98 -41.42
CA SER A 243 -23.95 1.50 -42.74
C SER A 243 -25.06 1.33 -43.79
N ALA A 244 -26.34 1.34 -43.40
CA ALA A 244 -27.47 1.21 -44.31
C ALA A 244 -27.93 2.55 -44.95
N SER A 245 -27.34 3.67 -44.52
CA SER A 245 -27.74 5.02 -44.96
C SER A 245 -27.04 5.50 -46.25
N ASP A 246 -26.03 4.77 -46.76
CA ASP A 246 -25.18 5.22 -47.87
C ASP A 246 -25.55 4.67 -49.26
N HIS A 247 -26.65 3.93 -49.41
CA HIS A 247 -27.12 3.49 -50.73
C HIS A 247 -28.47 4.08 -51.11
N LYS A 248 -28.42 5.31 -51.64
CA LYS A 248 -29.49 5.90 -52.46
C LYS A 248 -29.15 5.66 -53.94
N PRO A 249 -29.87 4.78 -54.66
CA PRO A 249 -29.71 4.70 -56.11
C PRO A 249 -30.41 5.89 -56.78
N LEU A 250 -29.83 6.31 -57.91
CA LEU A 250 -30.25 7.38 -58.81
C LEU A 250 -31.71 7.31 -59.25
#